data_AF-A0A0P6Y742-F1
#
_entry.id   AF-A0A0P6Y742-F1
#
_cell.length_a   1.000
_cell.length_b   1.000
_cell.length_c   1.000
_cell.angle_alpha   90.00
_cell.angle_beta   90.00
_cell.angle_gamma   90.00
#
_symmetry.space_group_name_H-M   'P 1'
#
loop_
_entity.id
_entity.type
_entity.pdbx_description
1 polymer ?
#
loop_
_entity_poly.entity_id
_entity_poly.type
_entity_poly.pdbx_seq_one_letter_code
_entity_poly.pdbx_strand_id
1 'polypeptide(L)'
;MTLNPDNATPPSTPESPSADPVRRWAFLSWIAAVLTLALLLWLNFPTLDQLARGIYTPTPAPPTLTPTPRPSRTPTITSTPTIEPTATLTPYPPSAYQIPDASLLDPVFPGLRGTAVVINEDQAQVNPPFDNPQWISSDTIAQQLGKELTERYYATFGAASIQWQTDKPLSPGLYEVYVLDTVFSSGGSLDFTVSLGGQPISPIFGSASLQYQSSRGNPPQIQDLWRSIGLYNLDRPDLLTIATSWQNRDENSIVAVDRVLIVPYPATAQAMLERLPRRAQQTVLIDDLAARIESNQVIYSESDALSWKDQYQYVINPETEITATWETYEPVAAAKYEVFVWLPASHATGQVSYRVQINNEDVTPDGLESANIAVNQSEFRGGQWVSLGQFTTPRIYEKPVPINIQIAIPANATGDIALDAVAIVRAE
;
A
#
# COMPACT_ATOMS: atom_id res chain seq x y z
N MET A 1 80.96 -81.03 -14.09
CA MET A 1 80.34 -79.81 -13.52
C MET A 1 79.69 -79.07 -14.68
N THR A 2 78.40 -78.70 -14.51
CA THR A 2 77.55 -77.85 -15.37
C THR A 2 77.29 -78.33 -16.81
N LEU A 3 76.11 -78.20 -17.42
CA LEU A 3 74.70 -78.21 -17.04
C LEU A 3 73.95 -78.30 -18.40
N ASN A 4 72.93 -79.14 -18.44
CA ASN A 4 72.06 -79.54 -19.56
C ASN A 4 70.81 -78.61 -19.62
N PRO A 5 69.83 -78.78 -20.51
CA PRO A 5 69.79 -78.50 -21.96
C PRO A 5 68.58 -77.63 -22.41
N ASP A 6 68.53 -77.36 -23.72
CA ASP A 6 67.38 -77.24 -24.65
C ASP A 6 66.01 -76.67 -24.22
N ASN A 7 65.67 -75.56 -24.88
CA ASN A 7 64.51 -75.36 -25.78
C ASN A 7 63.13 -75.93 -25.38
N ALA A 8 62.18 -75.05 -25.02
CA ALA A 8 60.77 -75.10 -25.45
C ALA A 8 59.97 -73.90 -24.89
N THR A 9 59.31 -73.14 -25.76
CA THR A 9 58.31 -72.13 -25.41
C THR A 9 57.00 -72.79 -24.96
N PRO A 10 56.32 -72.30 -23.90
CA PRO A 10 54.89 -72.52 -23.71
C PRO A 10 54.06 -71.27 -24.09
N PRO A 11 52.74 -71.44 -24.31
CA PRO A 11 51.90 -70.50 -25.05
C PRO A 11 51.43 -69.31 -24.20
N SER A 12 51.16 -68.19 -24.88
CA SER A 12 50.49 -67.02 -24.32
C SER A 12 49.11 -67.38 -23.77
N THR A 13 48.93 -67.14 -22.47
CA THR A 13 47.65 -67.13 -21.77
C THR A 13 46.63 -66.24 -22.48
N PRO A 14 45.38 -66.70 -22.70
CA PRO A 14 44.32 -65.81 -23.14
C PRO A 14 43.91 -64.89 -21.99
N GLU A 15 43.99 -63.58 -22.22
CA GLU A 15 43.39 -62.56 -21.36
C GLU A 15 41.88 -62.83 -21.25
N SER A 16 41.41 -63.06 -20.03
CA SER A 16 39.98 -63.09 -19.72
C SER A 16 39.41 -61.68 -20.00
N PRO A 17 38.32 -61.53 -20.77
CA PRO A 17 37.75 -60.21 -21.00
C PRO A 17 37.28 -59.64 -19.65
N SER A 18 37.85 -58.51 -19.25
CA SER A 18 37.35 -57.73 -18.14
C SER A 18 35.90 -57.35 -18.46
N ALA A 19 34.97 -57.85 -17.65
CA ALA A 19 33.57 -57.51 -17.78
C ALA A 19 33.40 -56.03 -17.42
N ASP A 20 33.38 -55.19 -18.44
CA ASP A 20 33.30 -53.74 -18.35
C ASP A 20 32.08 -53.32 -17.49
N PRO A 21 32.28 -52.76 -16.28
CA PRO A 21 31.19 -52.51 -15.34
C PRO A 21 30.15 -51.54 -15.91
N VAL A 22 30.56 -50.62 -16.78
CA VAL A 22 29.67 -49.66 -17.45
C VAL A 22 28.63 -50.36 -18.33
N ARG A 23 29.02 -51.46 -19.01
CA ARG A 23 28.13 -52.23 -19.88
C ARG A 23 27.09 -53.03 -19.09
N ARG A 24 27.43 -53.47 -17.87
CA ARG A 24 26.49 -54.13 -16.95
C ARG A 24 25.45 -53.15 -16.38
N TRP A 25 25.87 -51.94 -16.02
CA TRP A 25 24.94 -50.90 -15.54
C TRP A 25 24.01 -50.41 -16.66
N ALA A 26 24.52 -50.23 -17.88
CA ALA A 26 23.67 -49.89 -19.03
C ALA A 26 22.64 -50.97 -19.35
N PHE A 27 23.01 -52.26 -19.25
CA PHE A 27 22.10 -53.38 -19.47
C PHE A 27 21.01 -53.49 -18.39
N LEU A 28 21.37 -53.27 -17.12
CA LEU A 28 20.41 -53.25 -16.01
C LEU A 28 19.43 -52.07 -16.08
N SER A 29 19.92 -50.88 -16.43
CA SER A 29 19.06 -49.69 -16.63
C SER A 29 18.10 -49.88 -17.82
N TRP A 30 18.56 -50.54 -18.89
CA TRP A 30 17.69 -50.87 -20.02
C TRP A 30 16.59 -51.88 -19.63
N ILE A 31 16.94 -52.91 -18.87
CA ILE A 31 15.95 -53.86 -18.33
C ILE A 31 14.93 -53.15 -17.43
N ALA A 32 15.40 -52.26 -16.54
CA ALA A 32 14.52 -51.48 -15.66
C ALA A 32 13.58 -50.55 -16.46
N ALA A 33 14.09 -49.88 -17.50
CA ALA A 33 13.27 -49.04 -18.37
C ALA A 33 12.20 -49.85 -19.12
N VAL A 34 12.56 -51.02 -19.65
CA VAL A 34 11.62 -51.92 -20.34
C VAL A 34 10.56 -52.46 -19.38
N LEU A 35 10.92 -52.84 -18.16
CA LEU A 35 9.98 -53.29 -17.13
C LEU A 35 9.04 -52.17 -16.68
N THR A 36 9.55 -50.94 -16.54
CA THR A 36 8.74 -49.77 -16.19
C THR A 36 7.74 -49.43 -17.30
N LEU A 37 8.18 -49.49 -18.56
CA LEU A 37 7.31 -49.28 -19.71
C LEU A 37 6.23 -50.37 -19.82
N ALA A 38 6.60 -51.64 -19.60
CA ALA A 38 5.66 -52.76 -19.58
C ALA A 38 4.63 -52.62 -18.45
N LEU A 39 5.05 -52.16 -17.26
CA LEU A 39 4.16 -51.90 -16.13
C LEU A 39 3.18 -50.76 -16.44
N LEU A 40 3.66 -49.66 -17.03
CA LEU A 40 2.82 -48.54 -17.43
C LEU A 40 1.81 -48.94 -18.52
N LEU A 41 2.22 -49.74 -19.50
CA LEU A 41 1.34 -50.32 -20.52
C LEU A 41 0.30 -51.26 -19.92
N TRP A 42 0.69 -52.06 -18.91
CA TRP A 42 -0.23 -52.98 -18.24
C TRP A 42 -1.25 -52.23 -17.35
N LEU A 43 -0.81 -51.24 -16.56
CA LEU A 43 -1.68 -50.42 -15.73
C LEU A 43 -2.70 -49.62 -16.55
N ASN A 44 -2.31 -49.19 -17.76
CA ASN A 44 -3.17 -48.43 -18.67
C ASN A 44 -3.76 -49.29 -19.80
N PHE A 45 -3.64 -50.63 -19.73
CA PHE A 45 -4.17 -51.52 -20.76
C PHE A 45 -5.69 -51.36 -20.96
N PRO A 46 -6.53 -51.20 -19.91
CA PRO A 46 -7.98 -51.06 -20.11
C PRO A 46 -8.35 -49.77 -20.86
N THR A 47 -7.67 -48.66 -20.57
CA THR A 47 -7.90 -47.36 -21.22
C THR A 47 -7.35 -47.34 -22.64
N LEU A 48 -6.19 -47.96 -22.88
CA LEU A 48 -5.62 -48.10 -24.22
C LEU A 48 -6.43 -49.05 -25.11
N ASP A 49 -6.98 -50.15 -24.56
CA ASP A 49 -7.86 -51.07 -25.30
C ASP A 49 -9.20 -50.41 -25.64
N GLN A 50 -9.73 -49.54 -24.76
CA GLN A 50 -10.91 -48.72 -25.04
C GLN A 50 -10.66 -47.68 -26.15
N LEU A 51 -9.48 -47.04 -26.17
CA LEU A 51 -9.09 -46.10 -27.23
C LEU A 51 -8.90 -46.80 -28.58
N ALA A 52 -8.28 -47.98 -28.59
CA ALA A 52 -7.98 -48.74 -29.81
C ALA A 52 -9.21 -49.41 -30.42
N ARG A 53 -10.21 -49.79 -29.61
CA ARG A 53 -11.43 -50.47 -30.08
C ARG A 53 -12.62 -49.55 -30.33
N GLY A 54 -12.54 -48.26 -29.97
CA GLY A 54 -13.59 -47.28 -30.26
C GLY A 54 -14.94 -47.55 -29.59
N ILE A 55 -14.97 -48.31 -28.50
CA ILE A 55 -16.20 -48.67 -27.79
C ILE A 55 -16.42 -47.69 -26.64
N TYR A 56 -17.06 -46.56 -26.92
CA TYR A 56 -17.65 -45.71 -25.88
C TYR A 56 -18.87 -46.43 -25.32
N THR A 57 -18.85 -46.78 -24.03
CA THR A 57 -20.05 -47.27 -23.35
C THR A 57 -20.78 -46.05 -22.78
N PRO A 58 -21.94 -45.63 -23.31
CA PRO A 58 -22.70 -44.55 -22.72
C PRO A 58 -23.26 -44.99 -21.36
N THR A 59 -23.04 -44.16 -20.34
CA THR A 59 -23.66 -44.31 -19.02
C THR A 59 -25.19 -44.31 -19.17
N PRO A 60 -25.94 -45.26 -18.59
CA PRO A 60 -27.39 -45.32 -18.75
C PRO A 60 -28.08 -44.14 -18.07
N ALA A 61 -29.03 -43.54 -18.78
CA ALA A 61 -29.94 -42.53 -18.24
C ALA A 61 -30.85 -43.15 -17.16
N PRO A 62 -31.23 -42.40 -16.11
CA PRO A 62 -32.16 -42.89 -15.10
C PRO A 62 -33.56 -43.17 -15.70
N PRO A 63 -34.31 -44.14 -15.13
CA PRO A 63 -35.56 -44.60 -15.70
C PRO A 63 -36.65 -43.53 -15.72
N THR A 64 -37.36 -43.44 -16.83
CA THR A 64 -38.58 -42.65 -16.98
C THR A 64 -39.69 -43.24 -16.11
N LEU A 65 -40.17 -42.48 -15.11
CA LEU A 65 -41.33 -42.83 -14.32
C LEU A 65 -42.61 -42.49 -15.10
N THR A 66 -43.43 -43.51 -15.37
CA THR A 66 -44.79 -43.37 -15.89
C THR A 66 -45.69 -42.73 -14.82
N PRO A 67 -46.43 -41.64 -15.11
CA PRO A 67 -47.30 -41.01 -14.12
C PRO A 67 -48.51 -41.88 -13.77
N THR A 68 -48.69 -42.17 -12.49
CA THR A 68 -49.93 -42.69 -11.90
C THR A 68 -50.92 -41.53 -11.70
N PRO A 69 -52.25 -41.69 -11.91
CA PRO A 69 -53.19 -40.59 -11.70
C PRO A 69 -53.27 -40.23 -10.21
N ARG A 70 -52.86 -39.00 -9.86
CA ARG A 70 -53.01 -38.42 -8.53
C ARG A 70 -54.19 -37.44 -8.52
N PRO A 71 -55.03 -37.40 -7.46
CA PRO A 71 -56.19 -36.52 -7.37
C PRO A 71 -55.82 -35.04 -7.56
N SER A 72 -56.72 -34.35 -8.27
CA SER A 72 -56.69 -32.90 -8.50
C SER A 72 -56.50 -32.15 -7.19
N ARG A 73 -55.35 -31.49 -7.04
CA ARG A 73 -55.15 -30.44 -6.04
C ARG A 73 -55.40 -29.10 -6.73
N THR A 74 -56.33 -28.34 -6.16
CA THR A 74 -56.59 -26.93 -6.47
C THR A 74 -55.28 -26.19 -6.66
N PRO A 75 -55.13 -25.33 -7.70
CA PRO A 75 -53.90 -24.59 -7.91
C PRO A 75 -53.63 -23.70 -6.70
N THR A 76 -52.56 -24.01 -5.96
CA THR A 76 -51.94 -23.01 -5.11
C THR A 76 -51.26 -22.03 -6.05
N ILE A 77 -51.63 -20.76 -5.96
CA ILE A 77 -50.95 -19.67 -6.67
C ILE A 77 -49.50 -19.70 -6.18
N THR A 78 -48.59 -20.26 -6.97
CA THR A 78 -47.17 -20.08 -6.76
C THR A 78 -46.91 -18.61 -7.02
N SER A 79 -46.71 -17.83 -5.96
CA SER A 79 -46.15 -16.49 -6.10
C SER A 79 -44.81 -16.66 -6.81
N THR A 80 -44.73 -16.21 -8.07
CA THR A 80 -43.46 -15.97 -8.73
C THR A 80 -42.58 -15.21 -7.73
N PRO A 81 -41.33 -15.61 -7.46
CA PRO A 81 -40.45 -14.77 -6.66
C PRO A 81 -40.42 -13.43 -7.37
N THR A 82 -41.04 -12.42 -6.76
CA THR A 82 -40.75 -11.04 -7.10
C THR A 82 -39.25 -10.95 -6.92
N ILE A 83 -38.52 -10.70 -8.01
CA ILE A 83 -37.15 -10.20 -7.89
C ILE A 83 -37.33 -8.93 -7.08
N GLU A 84 -37.11 -9.02 -5.76
CA GLU A 84 -36.97 -7.85 -4.94
C GLU A 84 -35.85 -7.07 -5.63
N PRO A 85 -36.12 -5.85 -6.13
CA PRO A 85 -35.07 -5.09 -6.77
C PRO A 85 -33.94 -5.06 -5.76
N THR A 86 -32.79 -5.67 -6.09
CA THR A 86 -31.57 -5.49 -5.32
C THR A 86 -31.49 -4.00 -5.08
N ALA A 87 -31.58 -3.58 -3.81
CA ALA A 87 -31.61 -2.17 -3.49
C ALA A 87 -30.42 -1.55 -4.22
N THR A 88 -30.70 -0.82 -5.30
CA THR A 88 -29.69 0.00 -5.95
C THR A 88 -29.34 0.98 -4.84
N LEU A 89 -28.15 0.83 -4.25
CA LEU A 89 -27.62 1.79 -3.29
C LEU A 89 -27.82 3.14 -3.97
N THR A 90 -28.81 3.89 -3.50
CA THR A 90 -29.06 5.21 -4.06
C THR A 90 -27.80 5.97 -3.70
N PRO A 91 -26.99 6.39 -4.68
CA PRO A 91 -25.73 7.05 -4.38
C PRO A 91 -26.08 8.24 -3.48
N TYR A 92 -25.33 8.39 -2.39
CA TYR A 92 -25.53 9.51 -1.50
C TYR A 92 -25.42 10.80 -2.32
N PRO A 93 -26.26 11.82 -2.03
CA PRO A 93 -26.21 13.06 -2.78
C PRO A 93 -24.78 13.63 -2.75
N PRO A 94 -24.25 14.10 -3.89
CA PRO A 94 -22.91 14.67 -3.92
C PRO A 94 -22.85 15.88 -2.98
N SER A 95 -21.76 15.97 -2.23
CA SER A 95 -21.50 17.09 -1.32
C SER A 95 -21.21 18.36 -2.13
N ALA A 96 -21.70 19.51 -1.67
CA ALA A 96 -21.34 20.81 -2.25
C ALA A 96 -19.85 21.16 -2.06
N TYR A 97 -19.20 20.48 -1.11
CA TYR A 97 -17.78 20.59 -0.77
C TYR A 97 -16.91 19.59 -1.53
N GLN A 98 -17.52 18.74 -2.38
CA GLN A 98 -16.78 17.73 -3.13
C GLN A 98 -16.04 18.37 -4.31
N ILE A 99 -14.74 18.12 -4.38
CA ILE A 99 -13.94 18.40 -5.56
C ILE A 99 -13.81 17.14 -6.43
N PRO A 100 -13.89 17.25 -7.76
CA PRO A 100 -13.84 16.10 -8.66
C PRO A 100 -12.43 15.50 -8.78
N ASP A 101 -11.39 16.33 -8.57
CA ASP A 101 -10.00 15.90 -8.61
C ASP A 101 -9.16 16.67 -7.57
N ALA A 102 -8.59 15.93 -6.63
CA ALA A 102 -7.70 16.42 -5.59
C ALA A 102 -6.36 16.96 -6.12
N SER A 103 -6.03 16.73 -7.40
CA SER A 103 -4.88 17.40 -8.01
C SER A 103 -5.05 18.91 -8.17
N LEU A 104 -6.27 19.42 -8.00
CA LEU A 104 -6.61 20.84 -8.03
C LEU A 104 -6.46 21.52 -6.66
N LEU A 105 -6.01 20.80 -5.62
CA LEU A 105 -5.74 21.38 -4.32
C LEU A 105 -4.58 22.39 -4.40
N ASP A 106 -4.74 23.49 -3.68
CA ASP A 106 -3.67 24.43 -3.36
C ASP A 106 -3.53 24.47 -1.81
N PRO A 107 -2.34 24.18 -1.26
CA PRO A 107 -1.17 23.62 -1.94
C PRO A 107 -1.47 22.21 -2.49
N VAL A 108 -0.74 21.81 -3.53
CA VAL A 108 -0.86 20.47 -4.12
C VAL A 108 -0.46 19.42 -3.08
N PHE A 109 -1.30 18.40 -2.90
CA PHE A 109 -0.97 17.21 -2.12
C PHE A 109 -0.30 16.17 -3.05
N PRO A 110 0.99 15.83 -2.86
CA PRO A 110 1.70 14.89 -3.74
C PRO A 110 1.03 13.52 -3.79
N GLY A 111 0.82 13.00 -5.00
CA GLY A 111 0.24 11.67 -5.23
C GLY A 111 -1.27 11.55 -4.97
N LEU A 112 -1.94 12.59 -4.45
CA LEU A 112 -3.38 12.53 -4.23
C LEU A 112 -4.14 12.87 -5.53
N ARG A 113 -5.01 11.95 -5.95
CA ARG A 113 -5.84 12.06 -7.16
C ARG A 113 -7.28 11.66 -6.85
N GLY A 114 -8.22 12.09 -7.71
CA GLY A 114 -9.62 11.69 -7.62
C GLY A 114 -10.42 12.53 -6.64
N THR A 115 -11.61 12.06 -6.26
CA THR A 115 -12.56 12.91 -5.51
C THR A 115 -12.18 13.05 -4.05
N ALA A 116 -12.29 14.27 -3.51
CA ALA A 116 -12.15 14.55 -2.10
C ALA A 116 -13.20 15.59 -1.64
N VAL A 117 -13.36 15.76 -0.34
CA VAL A 117 -14.23 16.80 0.24
C VAL A 117 -13.34 17.85 0.89
N VAL A 118 -13.54 19.13 0.53
CA VAL A 118 -12.80 20.27 1.08
C VAL A 118 -13.78 21.25 1.69
N ILE A 119 -13.63 21.50 3.00
CA ILE A 119 -14.48 22.44 3.74
C ILE A 119 -13.62 23.63 4.14
N ASN A 120 -13.93 24.78 3.56
CA ASN A 120 -13.18 26.01 3.79
C ASN A 120 -13.54 26.66 5.13
N GLU A 121 -12.71 27.60 5.57
CA GLU A 121 -12.91 28.39 6.79
C GLU A 121 -14.22 29.19 6.76
N ASP A 122 -14.63 29.70 5.60
CA ASP A 122 -15.86 30.47 5.43
C ASP A 122 -17.14 29.63 5.55
N GLN A 123 -17.01 28.31 5.48
CA GLN A 123 -18.09 27.32 5.65
C GLN A 123 -18.15 26.77 7.07
N ALA A 124 -17.15 27.07 7.90
CA ALA A 124 -17.04 26.56 9.25
C ALA A 124 -17.80 27.42 10.27
N GLN A 125 -18.11 26.83 11.41
CA GLN A 125 -18.62 27.56 12.57
C GLN A 125 -17.43 28.02 13.42
N VAL A 126 -17.26 29.33 13.57
CA VAL A 126 -16.14 29.92 14.30
C VAL A 126 -16.64 30.77 15.45
N ASN A 127 -15.99 30.65 16.60
CA ASN A 127 -16.26 31.46 17.78
C ASN A 127 -14.95 31.95 18.40
N PRO A 128 -14.72 33.27 18.48
CA PRO A 128 -15.57 34.34 17.96
C PRO A 128 -15.51 34.42 16.42
N PRO A 129 -16.52 35.01 15.76
CA PRO A 129 -16.57 35.12 14.30
C PRO A 129 -15.38 35.89 13.71
N PHE A 130 -15.05 35.66 12.44
CA PHE A 130 -13.90 36.26 11.75
C PHE A 130 -13.95 37.78 11.58
N ASP A 131 -15.09 38.42 11.83
CA ASP A 131 -15.23 39.88 11.91
C ASP A 131 -14.77 40.45 13.28
N ASN A 132 -14.49 39.58 14.25
CA ASN A 132 -13.92 39.98 15.53
C ASN A 132 -12.46 40.46 15.33
N PRO A 133 -12.07 41.62 15.91
CA PRO A 133 -10.77 42.23 15.66
C PRO A 133 -9.56 41.42 16.17
N GLN A 134 -9.76 40.33 16.91
CA GLN A 134 -8.66 39.42 17.26
C GLN A 134 -8.16 38.59 16.09
N TRP A 135 -8.96 38.46 15.02
CA TRP A 135 -8.58 37.75 13.82
C TRP A 135 -7.84 38.68 12.87
N ILE A 136 -6.75 38.17 12.30
CA ILE A 136 -5.97 38.83 11.28
C ILE A 136 -6.08 37.99 10.01
N SER A 137 -6.61 38.55 8.94
CA SER A 137 -6.73 37.86 7.66
C SER A 137 -5.38 37.69 6.98
N SER A 138 -5.25 36.67 6.13
CA SER A 138 -4.08 36.45 5.29
C SER A 138 -3.77 37.65 4.40
N ASP A 139 -4.78 38.38 3.89
CA ASP A 139 -4.59 39.65 3.15
C ASP A 139 -3.83 40.71 3.98
N THR A 140 -4.18 40.84 5.26
CA THR A 140 -3.52 41.79 6.16
C THR A 140 -2.08 41.33 6.46
N ILE A 141 -1.88 40.03 6.66
CA ILE A 141 -0.57 39.42 6.89
C ILE A 141 0.33 39.59 5.65
N ALA A 142 -0.21 39.34 4.45
CA ALA A 142 0.44 39.53 3.17
C ALA A 142 0.97 40.96 3.00
N GLN A 143 0.12 41.95 3.31
CA GLN A 143 0.50 43.37 3.30
C GLN A 143 1.62 43.69 4.30
N GLN A 144 1.54 43.16 5.52
CA GLN A 144 2.55 43.38 6.57
C GLN A 144 3.90 42.74 6.22
N LEU A 145 3.89 41.58 5.57
CA LEU A 145 5.09 40.87 5.16
C LEU A 145 5.66 41.36 3.82
N GLY A 146 4.90 42.13 3.04
CA GLY A 146 5.25 42.50 1.67
C GLY A 146 5.37 41.29 0.75
N LYS A 147 4.53 40.26 0.97
CA LYS A 147 4.51 39.01 0.20
C LYS A 147 3.10 38.73 -0.30
N GLU A 148 3.00 38.09 -1.46
CA GLU A 148 1.73 37.54 -1.93
C GLU A 148 1.48 36.21 -1.21
N LEU A 149 0.28 36.07 -0.62
CA LEU A 149 -0.23 34.83 -0.06
C LEU A 149 -1.44 34.45 -0.90
N THR A 150 -1.39 33.28 -1.53
CA THR A 150 -2.49 32.79 -2.39
C THR A 150 -3.65 32.23 -1.58
N GLU A 151 -3.36 31.70 -0.39
CA GLU A 151 -4.36 31.10 0.49
C GLU A 151 -5.10 32.13 1.36
N ARG A 152 -6.41 31.90 1.49
CA ARG A 152 -7.28 32.66 2.38
C ARG A 152 -7.36 31.94 3.72
N TYR A 153 -6.82 32.58 4.75
CA TYR A 153 -6.87 32.05 6.10
C TYR A 153 -6.98 33.20 7.11
N TYR A 154 -7.35 32.84 8.34
CA TYR A 154 -7.35 33.77 9.48
C TYR A 154 -6.42 33.27 10.56
N ALA A 155 -5.68 34.18 11.18
CA ALA A 155 -4.78 33.88 12.28
C ALA A 155 -5.14 34.66 13.54
N THR A 156 -4.90 34.07 14.71
CA THR A 156 -5.10 34.77 15.98
C THR A 156 -4.18 34.27 17.09
N PHE A 157 -3.94 35.16 18.04
CA PHE A 157 -3.38 34.85 19.36
C PHE A 157 -4.47 34.62 20.42
N GLY A 158 -5.70 35.05 20.15
CA GLY A 158 -6.81 34.96 21.10
C GLY A 158 -7.35 33.55 21.21
N ALA A 159 -7.99 33.26 22.33
CA ALA A 159 -8.75 32.03 22.52
C ALA A 159 -9.94 31.98 21.55
N ALA A 160 -10.06 30.87 20.83
CA ALA A 160 -11.14 30.66 19.88
C ALA A 160 -11.40 29.16 19.66
N SER A 161 -12.44 28.86 18.88
CA SER A 161 -12.81 27.53 18.42
C SER A 161 -13.31 27.58 16.99
N ILE A 162 -13.05 26.52 16.23
CA ILE A 162 -13.62 26.30 14.90
C ILE A 162 -14.16 24.87 14.79
N GLN A 163 -15.24 24.74 14.02
CA GLN A 163 -15.87 23.48 13.67
C GLN A 163 -16.20 23.45 12.17
N TRP A 164 -15.56 22.53 11.44
CA TRP A 164 -15.93 22.17 10.08
C TRP A 164 -16.88 20.96 10.11
N GLN A 165 -17.92 20.98 9.29
CA GLN A 165 -18.90 19.90 9.22
C GLN A 165 -19.29 19.63 7.77
N THR A 166 -19.38 18.37 7.37
CA THR A 166 -19.84 18.00 6.04
C THR A 166 -21.30 18.44 5.83
N ASP A 167 -21.65 18.88 4.64
CA ASP A 167 -23.03 19.30 4.29
C ASP A 167 -23.96 18.11 4.00
N LYS A 168 -23.37 16.93 3.74
CA LYS A 168 -24.05 15.65 3.50
C LYS A 168 -23.45 14.55 4.37
N PRO A 169 -24.24 13.50 4.70
CA PRO A 169 -23.71 12.30 5.31
C PRO A 169 -22.66 11.65 4.41
N LEU A 170 -21.52 11.30 5.00
CA LEU A 170 -20.53 10.47 4.32
C LEU A 170 -21.00 9.01 4.33
N SER A 171 -20.59 8.23 3.34
CA SER A 171 -20.84 6.79 3.35
C SER A 171 -19.98 6.11 4.42
N PRO A 172 -20.37 4.93 4.93
CA PRO A 172 -19.46 4.09 5.69
C PRO A 172 -18.20 3.79 4.87
N GLY A 173 -17.05 3.78 5.53
CA GLY A 173 -15.77 3.58 4.85
C GLY A 173 -14.61 4.25 5.55
N LEU A 174 -13.45 4.15 4.91
CA LEU A 174 -12.19 4.65 5.44
C LEU A 174 -11.92 6.05 4.89
N TYR A 175 -11.62 6.99 5.78
CA TYR A 175 -11.36 8.38 5.42
C TYR A 175 -10.13 8.91 6.15
N GLU A 176 -9.21 9.54 5.43
CA GLU A 176 -8.14 10.31 6.04
C GLU A 176 -8.53 11.77 6.11
N VAL A 177 -8.29 12.39 7.25
CA VAL A 177 -8.66 13.78 7.49
C VAL A 177 -7.38 14.59 7.65
N TYR A 178 -7.29 15.67 6.87
CA TYR A 178 -6.18 16.61 6.89
C TYR A 178 -6.68 18.01 7.23
N VAL A 179 -5.83 18.79 7.87
CA VAL A 179 -5.99 20.22 8.11
C VAL A 179 -4.86 20.96 7.41
N LEU A 180 -5.14 22.15 6.87
CA LEU A 180 -4.10 22.95 6.25
C LEU A 180 -3.27 23.69 7.31
N ASP A 181 -1.95 23.50 7.25
CA ASP A 181 -0.95 24.15 8.09
C ASP A 181 -0.22 25.23 7.31
N THR A 182 -0.48 26.49 7.68
CA THR A 182 0.09 27.64 6.99
C THR A 182 1.49 27.99 7.50
N VAL A 183 2.40 28.32 6.58
CA VAL A 183 3.82 28.55 6.86
C VAL A 183 4.12 29.78 7.73
N PHE A 184 3.27 30.82 7.65
CA PHE A 184 3.55 32.10 8.31
C PHE A 184 2.88 32.25 9.68
N SER A 185 1.81 31.50 9.94
CA SER A 185 0.86 31.84 11.01
C SER A 185 0.39 30.65 11.85
N SER A 186 1.03 29.49 11.72
CA SER A 186 0.72 28.28 12.50
C SER A 186 1.91 27.91 13.38
N GLY A 187 1.67 27.62 14.66
CA GLY A 187 2.72 27.21 15.59
C GLY A 187 2.19 26.56 16.85
N GLY A 188 3.03 25.75 17.49
CA GLY A 188 2.67 25.04 18.72
C GLY A 188 1.77 23.83 18.47
N SER A 189 1.24 23.26 19.55
CA SER A 189 0.40 22.06 19.48
C SER A 189 -1.07 22.43 19.37
N LEU A 190 -1.85 21.60 18.67
CA LEU A 190 -3.30 21.74 18.58
C LEU A 190 -3.97 20.36 18.56
N ASP A 191 -4.99 20.21 19.40
CA ASP A 191 -5.78 18.98 19.51
C ASP A 191 -7.10 19.14 18.74
N PHE A 192 -7.46 18.09 18.01
CA PHE A 192 -8.67 18.00 17.22
C PHE A 192 -9.60 16.94 17.80
N THR A 193 -10.90 17.19 17.66
CA THR A 193 -11.96 16.21 17.90
C THR A 193 -12.67 15.94 16.60
N VAL A 194 -12.70 14.67 16.19
CA VAL A 194 -13.50 14.21 15.04
C VAL A 194 -14.72 13.47 15.58
N SER A 195 -15.90 13.79 15.06
CA SER A 195 -17.18 13.20 15.48
C SER A 195 -18.03 12.79 14.30
N LEU A 196 -18.72 11.66 14.41
CA LEU A 196 -19.68 11.14 13.45
C LEU A 196 -21.08 11.18 14.06
N GLY A 197 -21.97 12.02 13.52
CA GLY A 197 -23.30 12.23 14.10
C GLY A 197 -23.27 12.81 15.51
N GLY A 198 -22.26 13.63 15.82
CA GLY A 198 -22.04 14.20 17.15
C GLY A 198 -21.42 13.25 18.18
N GLN A 199 -21.11 12.00 17.81
CA GLN A 199 -20.35 11.08 18.67
C GLN A 199 -18.86 11.14 18.33
N PRO A 200 -17.97 11.45 19.29
CA PRO A 200 -16.53 11.43 19.05
C PRO A 200 -16.05 10.07 18.58
N ILE A 201 -15.17 10.07 17.57
CA ILE A 201 -14.49 8.88 17.05
C ILE A 201 -12.98 9.09 17.14
N SER A 202 -12.24 7.99 17.32
CA SER A 202 -10.78 8.01 17.35
C SER A 202 -10.21 7.52 16.03
N PRO A 203 -9.05 8.05 15.61
CA PRO A 203 -8.39 7.53 14.41
C PRO A 203 -7.94 6.09 14.64
N ILE A 204 -8.07 5.25 13.61
CA ILE A 204 -7.51 3.89 13.60
C ILE A 204 -6.00 3.89 13.36
N PHE A 205 -5.47 4.95 12.71
CA PHE A 205 -4.05 5.23 12.51
C PHE A 205 -3.79 6.73 12.62
N GLY A 206 -2.63 7.11 13.15
CA GLY A 206 -2.24 8.52 13.32
C GLY A 206 -2.72 9.11 14.65
N SER A 207 -2.79 10.44 14.70
CA SER A 207 -3.08 11.20 15.92
C SER A 207 -4.00 12.37 15.59
N ALA A 208 -5.01 12.60 16.42
CA ALA A 208 -5.85 13.80 16.35
C ALA A 208 -5.17 15.03 16.96
N SER A 209 -3.89 14.94 17.31
CA SER A 209 -3.06 16.02 17.84
C SER A 209 -1.92 16.32 16.88
N LEU A 210 -1.74 17.59 16.53
CA LEU A 210 -0.69 18.08 15.66
C LEU A 210 0.28 18.98 16.39
N GLN A 211 1.54 18.90 16.00
CA GLN A 211 2.56 19.88 16.32
C GLN A 211 2.86 20.69 15.07
N TYR A 212 2.43 21.95 15.05
CA TYR A 212 2.70 22.87 13.96
C TYR A 212 4.13 23.41 14.03
N GLN A 213 4.71 23.59 12.84
CA GLN A 213 5.95 24.30 12.63
C GLN A 213 5.63 25.61 11.91
N SER A 214 6.45 26.63 12.09
CA SER A 214 6.33 27.87 11.33
C SER A 214 7.61 28.12 10.55
N SER A 215 7.58 29.14 9.70
CA SER A 215 8.79 29.72 9.10
C SER A 215 9.86 30.16 10.11
N ARG A 216 9.52 30.30 11.40
CA ARG A 216 10.44 30.60 12.51
C ARG A 216 10.88 29.34 13.28
N GLY A 217 10.32 28.18 12.96
CA GLY A 217 10.63 26.89 13.57
C GLY A 217 12.05 26.39 13.24
N ASN A 218 12.41 25.24 13.82
CA ASN A 218 13.69 24.58 13.55
C ASN A 218 13.49 23.04 13.45
N PRO A 219 13.44 22.47 12.23
CA PRO A 219 13.61 23.15 10.94
C PRO A 219 12.46 24.15 10.63
N PRO A 220 12.73 25.20 9.84
CA PRO A 220 11.68 26.11 9.43
C PRO A 220 10.78 25.43 8.39
N GLN A 221 9.46 25.63 8.52
CA GLN A 221 8.54 25.30 7.45
C GLN A 221 8.74 26.27 6.29
N ILE A 222 8.75 25.74 5.06
CA ILE A 222 9.08 26.50 3.85
C ILE A 222 7.88 26.70 2.91
N GLN A 223 6.79 25.97 3.13
CA GLN A 223 5.55 25.99 2.34
C GLN A 223 4.36 25.59 3.21
N ASP A 224 3.14 25.84 2.74
CA ASP A 224 1.92 25.34 3.40
C ASP A 224 1.83 23.81 3.22
N LEU A 225 1.31 23.11 4.23
CA LEU A 225 1.28 21.65 4.28
C LEU A 225 -0.08 21.12 4.69
N TRP A 226 -0.56 20.09 3.99
CA TRP A 226 -1.66 19.26 4.49
C TRP A 226 -1.17 18.33 5.61
N ARG A 227 -1.74 18.47 6.81
CA ARG A 227 -1.35 17.68 7.98
C ARG A 227 -2.43 16.70 8.35
N SER A 228 -2.11 15.40 8.34
CA SER A 228 -3.06 14.34 8.69
C SER A 228 -3.35 14.36 10.18
N ILE A 229 -4.63 14.50 10.55
CA ILE A 229 -5.13 14.30 11.92
C ILE A 229 -5.63 12.87 12.14
N GLY A 230 -5.27 11.97 11.22
CA GLY A 230 -5.49 10.54 11.31
C GLY A 230 -6.49 9.98 10.30
N LEU A 231 -6.52 8.67 10.30
CA LEU A 231 -7.35 7.83 9.44
C LEU A 231 -8.52 7.30 10.26
N TYR A 232 -9.75 7.50 9.79
CA TYR A 232 -10.97 7.19 10.51
C TYR A 232 -11.81 6.18 9.74
N ASN A 233 -12.31 5.16 10.45
CA ASN A 233 -13.27 4.22 9.89
C ASN A 233 -14.69 4.64 10.30
N LEU A 234 -15.52 5.01 9.34
CA LEU A 234 -16.92 5.37 9.56
C LEU A 234 -17.77 4.10 9.46
N ASP A 235 -18.44 3.75 10.55
CA ASP A 235 -19.23 2.53 10.69
C ASP A 235 -20.68 2.68 10.18
N ARG A 236 -21.13 3.91 9.98
CA ARG A 236 -22.49 4.27 9.55
C ARG A 236 -22.49 5.55 8.73
N PRO A 237 -23.53 5.78 7.91
CA PRO A 237 -23.67 7.05 7.21
C PRO A 237 -24.12 8.15 8.16
N ASP A 238 -23.32 9.21 8.31
CA ASP A 238 -23.66 10.39 9.12
C ASP A 238 -22.79 11.59 8.74
N LEU A 239 -23.08 12.76 9.33
CA LEU A 239 -22.25 13.96 9.18
C LEU A 239 -20.93 13.80 9.93
N LEU A 240 -19.83 14.06 9.24
CA LEU A 240 -18.51 14.13 9.86
C LEU A 240 -18.25 15.57 10.30
N THR A 241 -17.81 15.72 11.55
CA THR A 241 -17.50 17.01 12.17
C THR A 241 -16.08 16.99 12.68
N ILE A 242 -15.29 18.00 12.33
CA ILE A 242 -13.92 18.21 12.75
C ILE A 242 -13.91 19.51 13.55
N ALA A 243 -13.46 19.48 14.80
CA ALA A 243 -13.45 20.64 15.66
C ALA A 243 -12.14 20.78 16.41
N THR A 244 -11.76 22.02 16.70
CA THR A 244 -10.65 22.33 17.60
C THR A 244 -10.93 23.62 18.35
N SER A 245 -10.28 23.78 19.50
CA SER A 245 -10.36 24.99 20.32
C SER A 245 -9.04 25.21 21.04
N TRP A 246 -8.72 26.46 21.31
CA TRP A 246 -7.47 26.84 21.97
C TRP A 246 -7.69 28.01 22.92
N GLN A 247 -6.75 28.12 23.86
CA GLN A 247 -6.64 29.27 24.75
C GLN A 247 -5.71 30.32 24.14
N ASN A 248 -5.58 31.47 24.81
CA ASN A 248 -4.67 32.53 24.39
C ASN A 248 -3.25 31.97 24.16
N ARG A 249 -2.63 32.40 23.06
CA ARG A 249 -1.32 31.98 22.56
C ARG A 249 -0.31 33.11 22.63
N ASP A 250 0.97 32.75 22.51
CA ASP A 250 2.10 33.67 22.43
C ASP A 250 2.63 33.79 20.98
N GLU A 251 3.68 34.59 20.78
CA GLU A 251 4.34 34.81 19.49
C GLU A 251 4.86 33.54 18.79
N ASN A 252 4.99 32.42 19.52
CA ASN A 252 5.53 31.17 19.00
C ASN A 252 4.45 30.11 18.72
N SER A 253 3.19 30.39 19.08
CA SER A 253 2.11 29.41 19.08
C SER A 253 0.82 29.90 18.43
N ILE A 254 0.95 30.83 17.48
CA ILE A 254 -0.14 31.40 16.67
C ILE A 254 -0.96 30.27 16.04
N VAL A 255 -2.29 30.42 16.05
CA VAL A 255 -3.18 29.48 15.35
C VAL A 255 -3.68 30.15 14.08
N ALA A 256 -3.37 29.54 12.94
CA ALA A 256 -4.00 29.84 11.66
C ALA A 256 -5.11 28.82 11.38
N VAL A 257 -6.13 29.30 10.69
CA VAL A 257 -7.34 28.56 10.38
C VAL A 257 -7.70 28.81 8.92
N ASP A 258 -7.77 27.72 8.17
CA ASP A 258 -8.16 27.68 6.75
C ASP A 258 -9.14 26.50 6.59
N ARG A 259 -8.82 25.54 5.73
CA ARG A 259 -9.69 24.44 5.34
C ARG A 259 -9.28 23.07 5.87
N VAL A 260 -10.24 22.15 5.86
CA VAL A 260 -10.02 20.72 6.07
C VAL A 260 -10.24 19.95 4.78
N LEU A 261 -9.48 18.87 4.61
CA LEU A 261 -9.55 17.94 3.49
C LEU A 261 -9.91 16.55 4.03
N ILE A 262 -10.95 15.94 3.46
CA ILE A 262 -11.41 14.60 3.80
C ILE A 262 -11.25 13.72 2.55
N VAL A 263 -10.37 12.73 2.65
CA VAL A 263 -9.99 11.86 1.53
C VAL A 263 -10.57 10.46 1.75
N PRO A 264 -11.44 9.97 0.86
CA PRO A 264 -11.90 8.59 0.92
C PRO A 264 -10.78 7.64 0.48
N TYR A 265 -10.64 6.52 1.19
CA TYR A 265 -9.81 5.39 0.79
C TYR A 265 -10.70 4.25 0.27
N PRO A 266 -10.23 3.46 -0.72
CA PRO A 266 -10.99 2.30 -1.16
C PRO A 266 -11.09 1.25 -0.05
N ALA A 267 -12.15 0.45 -0.10
CA ALA A 267 -12.44 -0.55 0.93
C ALA A 267 -11.32 -1.59 1.09
N THR A 268 -10.56 -1.86 0.02
CA THR A 268 -9.39 -2.75 -0.02
C THR A 268 -8.24 -2.25 0.86
N ALA A 269 -8.07 -0.92 1.01
CA ALA A 269 -7.00 -0.33 1.80
C ALA A 269 -7.07 -0.74 3.28
N GLN A 270 -8.28 -0.94 3.82
CA GLN A 270 -8.46 -1.41 5.19
C GLN A 270 -7.78 -2.77 5.41
N ALA A 271 -7.95 -3.71 4.46
CA ALA A 271 -7.34 -5.04 4.57
C ALA A 271 -5.81 -5.01 4.54
N MET A 272 -5.22 -4.03 3.85
CA MET A 272 -3.76 -3.84 3.79
C MET A 272 -3.24 -3.18 5.07
N LEU A 273 -3.95 -2.18 5.58
CA LEU A 273 -3.64 -1.52 6.86
C LEU A 273 -3.71 -2.51 8.03
N GLU A 274 -4.66 -3.44 8.01
CA GLU A 274 -4.79 -4.46 9.04
C GLU A 274 -3.56 -5.38 9.13
N ARG A 275 -2.74 -5.45 8.08
CA ARG A 275 -1.50 -6.23 8.02
C ARG A 275 -0.27 -5.46 8.54
N LEU A 276 -0.36 -4.15 8.76
CA LEU A 276 0.73 -3.39 9.39
C LEU A 276 0.80 -3.70 10.90
N PRO A 277 2.02 -3.85 11.46
CA PRO A 277 2.18 -3.98 12.89
C PRO A 277 1.84 -2.66 13.61
N ARG A 278 1.42 -2.74 14.88
CA ARG A 278 1.33 -1.59 15.82
C ARG A 278 0.45 -0.42 15.36
N ARG A 279 -0.81 -0.71 15.03
CA ARG A 279 -1.85 0.23 14.52
C ARG A 279 -2.04 1.54 15.31
N ALA A 280 -1.73 1.55 16.62
CA ALA A 280 -1.97 2.70 17.49
C ALA A 280 -0.83 3.75 17.53
N GLN A 281 0.20 3.62 16.68
CA GLN A 281 1.31 4.56 16.66
C GLN A 281 1.31 5.45 15.40
N GLN A 282 2.07 6.56 15.46
CA GLN A 282 2.29 7.44 14.31
C GLN A 282 2.74 6.61 13.11
N THR A 283 1.95 6.68 12.04
CA THR A 283 2.19 5.96 10.79
C THR A 283 2.13 6.96 9.66
N VAL A 284 3.18 7.03 8.85
CA VAL A 284 3.19 7.81 7.60
C VAL A 284 3.01 6.83 6.45
N LEU A 285 2.03 7.09 5.58
CA LEU A 285 1.75 6.30 4.39
C LEU A 285 2.03 7.15 3.16
N ILE A 286 2.82 6.64 2.23
CA ILE A 286 3.21 7.33 1.01
C ILE A 286 2.92 6.43 -0.18
N ASP A 287 2.13 6.93 -1.12
CA ASP A 287 1.70 6.24 -2.34
C ASP A 287 2.79 6.28 -3.43
N ASP A 288 2.74 5.40 -4.43
CA ASP A 288 3.67 5.42 -5.57
C ASP A 288 3.55 6.70 -6.38
N LEU A 289 2.35 7.29 -6.51
CA LEU A 289 2.16 8.54 -7.24
C LEU A 289 2.82 9.75 -6.55
N ALA A 290 3.23 9.61 -5.28
CA ALA A 290 4.03 10.61 -4.58
C ALA A 290 5.55 10.39 -4.75
N ALA A 291 5.99 9.28 -5.35
CA ALA A 291 7.40 8.99 -5.56
C ALA A 291 7.98 9.84 -6.71
N ARG A 292 9.19 10.36 -6.51
CA ARG A 292 10.00 10.93 -7.59
C ARG A 292 10.70 9.79 -8.32
N ILE A 293 10.30 9.54 -9.56
CA ILE A 293 10.90 8.50 -10.42
C ILE A 293 11.85 9.14 -11.44
N GLU A 294 13.12 8.77 -11.37
CA GLU A 294 14.17 9.13 -12.31
C GLU A 294 14.36 7.95 -13.28
N SER A 295 13.78 8.08 -14.48
CA SER A 295 13.77 7.03 -15.50
C SER A 295 13.83 7.62 -16.91
N ASN A 296 14.55 6.93 -17.81
CA ASN A 296 14.50 7.17 -19.25
C ASN A 296 13.57 6.18 -19.97
N GLN A 297 12.85 5.36 -19.23
CA GLN A 297 11.94 4.33 -19.71
C GLN A 297 10.51 4.59 -19.25
N VAL A 298 9.56 3.96 -19.94
CA VAL A 298 8.15 4.06 -19.63
C VAL A 298 7.86 3.40 -18.28
N ILE A 299 7.19 4.14 -17.40
CA ILE A 299 6.58 3.61 -16.18
C ILE A 299 5.12 3.32 -16.50
N TYR A 300 4.70 2.09 -16.25
CA TYR A 300 3.32 1.66 -16.45
C TYR A 300 2.54 1.82 -15.15
N SER A 301 1.22 1.87 -15.26
CA SER A 301 0.31 1.79 -14.12
C SER A 301 -0.72 0.72 -14.34
N GLU A 302 -1.09 0.01 -13.28
CA GLU A 302 -2.11 -1.02 -13.30
C GLU A 302 -3.03 -0.86 -12.09
N SER A 303 -4.30 -1.20 -12.27
CA SER A 303 -5.26 -1.29 -11.17
C SER A 303 -5.37 -2.74 -10.68
N ASP A 304 -5.08 -2.97 -9.41
CA ASP A 304 -5.20 -4.27 -8.75
C ASP A 304 -5.83 -4.09 -7.36
N ALA A 305 -6.83 -4.90 -7.00
CA ALA A 305 -7.45 -4.83 -5.66
C ALA A 305 -6.46 -5.20 -4.53
N LEU A 306 -5.31 -5.78 -4.87
CA LEU A 306 -4.21 -6.06 -3.94
C LEU A 306 -3.04 -5.07 -4.05
N SER A 307 -3.23 -3.91 -4.68
CA SER A 307 -2.31 -2.77 -4.61
C SER A 307 -2.85 -1.64 -3.74
N TRP A 308 -1.98 -0.82 -3.15
CA TRP A 308 -2.43 0.30 -2.33
C TRP A 308 -3.33 1.23 -3.14
N LYS A 309 -4.43 1.68 -2.54
CA LYS A 309 -5.45 2.49 -3.23
C LYS A 309 -5.95 1.92 -4.57
N ASP A 310 -5.88 0.59 -4.75
CA ASP A 310 -6.27 -0.14 -5.96
C ASP A 310 -5.48 0.22 -7.24
N GLN A 311 -4.31 0.86 -7.10
CA GLN A 311 -3.43 1.18 -8.22
C GLN A 311 -1.95 1.10 -7.81
N TYR A 312 -1.06 0.79 -8.75
CA TYR A 312 0.38 0.86 -8.54
C TYR A 312 1.12 1.14 -9.86
N GLN A 313 2.39 1.48 -9.75
CA GLN A 313 3.31 1.70 -10.87
C GLN A 313 4.26 0.52 -11.03
N TYR A 314 4.67 0.22 -12.27
CA TYR A 314 5.63 -0.86 -12.50
C TYR A 314 6.50 -0.64 -13.73
N VAL A 315 7.61 -1.36 -13.77
CA VAL A 315 8.57 -1.37 -14.87
C VAL A 315 8.75 -2.80 -15.36
N ILE A 316 8.71 -2.98 -16.68
CA ILE A 316 8.94 -4.26 -17.34
C ILE A 316 10.37 -4.29 -17.85
N ASN A 317 11.15 -5.31 -17.47
CA ASN A 317 12.50 -5.58 -17.98
C ASN A 317 13.35 -4.30 -18.18
N PRO A 318 13.70 -3.60 -17.08
CA PRO A 318 14.38 -2.30 -17.17
C PRO A 318 15.67 -2.43 -17.99
N GLU A 319 15.87 -1.58 -18.99
CA GLU A 319 17.07 -1.57 -19.84
C GLU A 319 18.12 -0.58 -19.31
N THR A 320 17.66 0.42 -18.55
CA THR A 320 18.50 1.41 -17.87
C THR A 320 18.28 1.33 -16.36
N GLU A 321 19.21 1.87 -15.59
CA GLU A 321 19.00 2.05 -14.15
C GLU A 321 17.85 3.03 -13.92
N ILE A 322 16.99 2.70 -12.96
CA ILE A 322 15.86 3.54 -12.55
C ILE A 322 15.95 3.72 -11.04
N THR A 323 15.72 4.95 -10.59
CA THR A 323 15.63 5.26 -9.17
C THR A 323 14.26 5.83 -8.88
N ALA A 324 13.56 5.29 -7.88
CA ALA A 324 12.38 5.94 -7.32
C ALA A 324 12.63 6.32 -5.87
N THR A 325 12.15 7.49 -5.47
CA THR A 325 12.31 7.99 -4.10
C THR A 325 10.96 8.41 -3.54
N TRP A 326 10.51 7.76 -2.46
CA TRP A 326 9.41 8.23 -1.62
C TRP A 326 9.98 9.14 -0.55
N GLU A 327 9.52 10.39 -0.52
CA GLU A 327 9.97 11.39 0.45
C GLU A 327 8.83 11.67 1.42
N THR A 328 9.13 11.69 2.73
CA THR A 328 8.14 12.14 3.71
C THR A 328 7.74 13.59 3.43
N TYR A 329 6.44 13.81 3.22
CA TYR A 329 5.90 15.16 3.06
C TYR A 329 6.11 16.03 4.33
N GLU A 330 6.17 15.39 5.50
CA GLU A 330 6.47 16.02 6.78
C GLU A 330 7.63 15.29 7.50
N PRO A 331 8.59 16.00 8.09
CA PRO A 331 9.57 15.41 8.99
C PRO A 331 8.91 14.65 10.15
N VAL A 332 9.38 13.45 10.45
CA VAL A 332 8.85 12.63 11.56
C VAL A 332 9.59 12.94 12.86
N ALA A 333 8.91 12.76 14.00
CA ALA A 333 9.48 13.01 15.31
C ALA A 333 10.69 12.11 15.61
N ALA A 334 11.54 12.52 16.55
CA ALA A 334 12.66 11.69 16.99
C ALA A 334 12.16 10.43 17.74
N ALA A 335 12.18 9.29 17.05
CA ALA A 335 11.73 8.00 17.54
C ALA A 335 12.43 6.84 16.81
N LYS A 336 12.10 5.61 17.20
CA LYS A 336 12.46 4.40 16.44
C LYS A 336 11.31 4.07 15.50
N TYR A 337 11.62 3.79 14.24
CA TYR A 337 10.66 3.46 13.20
C TYR A 337 10.98 2.13 12.54
N GLU A 338 9.95 1.44 12.06
CA GLU A 338 10.07 0.33 11.13
C GLU A 338 9.50 0.77 9.78
N VAL A 339 10.27 0.53 8.71
CA VAL A 339 9.90 0.96 7.36
C VAL A 339 9.45 -0.25 6.57
N PHE A 340 8.29 -0.14 5.93
CA PHE A 340 7.70 -1.18 5.10
C PHE A 340 7.47 -0.68 3.69
N VAL A 341 7.58 -1.58 2.73
CA VAL A 341 7.14 -1.38 1.34
C VAL A 341 6.03 -2.36 1.03
N TRP A 342 4.99 -1.93 0.33
CA TRP A 342 3.96 -2.82 -0.17
C TRP A 342 4.43 -3.39 -1.50
N LEU A 343 4.40 -4.72 -1.60
CA LEU A 343 4.63 -5.42 -2.87
C LEU A 343 3.29 -6.00 -3.34
N PRO A 344 2.75 -5.55 -4.49
CA PRO A 344 1.50 -6.05 -5.03
C PRO A 344 1.64 -7.50 -5.52
N ALA A 345 0.50 -8.14 -5.84
CA ALA A 345 0.49 -9.55 -6.21
C ALA A 345 1.03 -9.82 -7.63
N SER A 346 0.91 -8.85 -8.52
CA SER A 346 1.36 -8.87 -9.91
C SER A 346 2.60 -8.00 -10.12
N HIS A 347 3.34 -8.28 -11.20
CA HIS A 347 4.50 -7.51 -11.66
C HIS A 347 5.61 -7.23 -10.62
N ALA A 348 5.60 -7.94 -9.48
CA ALA A 348 6.58 -7.87 -8.41
C ALA A 348 7.50 -9.11 -8.47
N THR A 349 8.38 -9.20 -9.49
CA THR A 349 9.13 -10.43 -9.78
C THR A 349 10.64 -10.27 -9.88
N GLY A 350 11.15 -9.05 -10.06
CA GLY A 350 12.58 -8.81 -10.15
C GLY A 350 13.25 -8.50 -8.81
N GLN A 351 14.56 -8.29 -8.90
CA GLN A 351 15.41 -7.98 -7.75
C GLN A 351 15.78 -6.50 -7.75
N VAL A 352 15.68 -5.88 -6.58
CA VAL A 352 15.94 -4.46 -6.35
C VAL A 352 16.78 -4.26 -5.09
N SER A 353 17.32 -3.06 -4.92
CA SER A 353 17.94 -2.65 -3.67
C SER A 353 17.23 -1.43 -3.11
N TYR A 354 16.81 -1.49 -1.86
CA TYR A 354 16.31 -0.33 -1.13
C TYR A 354 17.42 0.31 -0.30
N ARG A 355 17.31 1.62 -0.10
CA ARG A 355 18.06 2.41 0.89
C ARG A 355 17.07 3.28 1.66
N VAL A 356 17.28 3.41 2.96
CA VAL A 356 16.53 4.35 3.79
C VAL A 356 17.46 5.49 4.19
N GLN A 357 17.01 6.71 3.96
CA GLN A 357 17.74 7.93 4.26
C GLN A 357 17.07 8.65 5.41
N ILE A 358 17.82 8.98 6.45
CA ILE A 358 17.35 9.84 7.53
C ILE A 358 18.13 11.14 7.44
N ASN A 359 17.43 12.28 7.33
CA ASN A 359 18.07 13.57 7.11
C ASN A 359 19.00 13.58 5.87
N ASN A 360 18.57 12.91 4.79
CA ASN A 360 19.30 12.75 3.53
C ASN A 360 20.63 11.99 3.62
N GLU A 361 20.87 11.26 4.71
CA GLU A 361 22.01 10.35 4.86
C GLU A 361 21.52 8.91 4.87
N ASP A 362 22.17 8.03 4.10
CA ASP A 362 21.86 6.60 4.08
C ASP A 362 22.14 6.00 5.47
N VAL A 363 21.14 5.30 6.04
CA VAL A 363 21.24 4.66 7.36
C VAL A 363 21.15 3.15 7.22
N THR A 364 22.05 2.45 7.91
CA THR A 364 22.01 0.99 8.01
C THR A 364 20.90 0.56 8.98
N PRO A 365 20.02 -0.37 8.60
CA PRO A 365 18.99 -0.90 9.50
C PRO A 365 19.61 -1.58 10.73
N ASP A 366 18.90 -1.54 11.86
CA ASP A 366 19.29 -2.21 13.09
C ASP A 366 19.55 -3.72 12.83
N GLY A 367 20.75 -4.17 13.15
CA GLY A 367 21.15 -5.59 13.02
C GLY A 367 21.66 -6.00 11.64
N LEU A 368 21.77 -5.08 10.68
CA LEU A 368 22.40 -5.32 9.37
C LEU A 368 23.78 -4.64 9.27
N GLU A 369 24.60 -5.10 8.33
CA GLU A 369 25.95 -4.56 8.06
C GLU A 369 25.98 -3.56 6.89
N SER A 370 24.88 -3.42 6.16
CA SER A 370 24.79 -2.64 4.92
C SER A 370 23.51 -1.80 4.89
N ALA A 371 23.62 -0.55 4.42
CA ALA A 371 22.47 0.32 4.15
C ALA A 371 21.70 -0.08 2.88
N ASN A 372 22.32 -0.84 1.97
CA ASN A 372 21.64 -1.43 0.82
C ASN A 372 20.93 -2.71 1.26
N ILE A 373 19.60 -2.74 1.06
CA ILE A 373 18.71 -3.83 1.44
C ILE A 373 18.22 -4.50 0.15
N ALA A 374 18.81 -5.64 -0.18
CA ALA A 374 18.42 -6.41 -1.37
C ALA A 374 17.06 -7.08 -1.14
N VAL A 375 16.10 -6.83 -2.03
CA VAL A 375 14.77 -7.43 -2.01
C VAL A 375 14.53 -8.12 -3.33
N ASN A 376 14.26 -9.43 -3.28
CA ASN A 376 13.77 -10.19 -4.41
C ASN A 376 12.24 -10.21 -4.35
N GLN A 377 11.59 -9.38 -5.17
CA GLN A 377 10.13 -9.20 -5.07
C GLN A 377 9.37 -10.52 -5.33
N SER A 378 9.94 -11.45 -6.11
CA SER A 378 9.32 -12.75 -6.42
C SER A 378 9.13 -13.68 -5.21
N GLU A 379 9.82 -13.42 -4.10
CA GLU A 379 9.70 -14.18 -2.85
C GLU A 379 8.40 -13.80 -2.09
N PHE A 380 7.83 -12.65 -2.38
CA PHE A 380 6.71 -12.07 -1.66
C PHE A 380 5.42 -12.14 -2.47
N ARG A 381 4.76 -13.30 -2.45
CA ARG A 381 3.53 -13.52 -3.22
C ARG A 381 2.28 -13.03 -2.49
N GLY A 382 1.31 -12.52 -3.25
CA GLY A 382 -0.07 -12.31 -2.78
C GLY A 382 -0.37 -10.97 -2.11
N GLY A 383 0.42 -9.93 -2.37
CA GLY A 383 0.19 -8.59 -1.82
C GLY A 383 0.58 -8.51 -0.34
N GLN A 384 1.73 -7.93 0.00
CA GLN A 384 2.14 -7.84 1.41
C GLN A 384 3.08 -6.68 1.72
N TRP A 385 3.04 -6.24 2.98
CA TRP A 385 4.05 -5.36 3.55
C TRP A 385 5.34 -6.14 3.80
N VAL A 386 6.44 -5.67 3.23
CA VAL A 386 7.78 -6.21 3.44
C VAL A 386 8.55 -5.20 4.28
N SER A 387 9.07 -5.65 5.43
CA SER A 387 9.90 -4.82 6.30
C SER A 387 11.28 -4.62 5.68
N LEU A 388 11.70 -3.37 5.57
CA LEU A 388 13.07 -2.98 5.24
C LEU A 388 13.97 -2.94 6.48
N GLY A 389 13.39 -3.15 7.67
CA GLY A 389 14.09 -3.13 8.95
C GLY A 389 13.70 -1.94 9.82
N GLN A 390 14.36 -1.87 10.97
CA GLN A 390 14.14 -0.82 11.97
C GLN A 390 15.26 0.20 11.92
N PHE A 391 14.89 1.47 12.11
CA PHE A 391 15.78 2.61 12.03
C PHE A 391 15.52 3.54 13.20
N THR A 392 16.59 4.09 13.77
CA THR A 392 16.49 5.06 14.85
C THR A 392 16.83 6.44 14.31
N THR A 393 15.88 7.36 14.41
CA THR A 393 16.16 8.76 14.07
C THR A 393 17.08 9.40 15.12
N PRO A 394 17.95 10.35 14.73
CA PRO A 394 18.84 11.02 15.67
C PRO A 394 18.06 11.73 16.78
N ARG A 395 18.45 11.48 18.04
CA ARG A 395 17.88 12.20 19.20
C ARG A 395 18.52 13.58 19.44
N ILE A 396 19.29 14.10 18.49
CA ILE A 396 20.03 15.36 18.65
C ILE A 396 19.02 16.51 18.73
N TYR A 397 18.75 16.97 19.95
CA TYR A 397 17.73 17.97 20.30
C TYR A 397 16.29 17.57 19.91
N GLU A 398 16.03 16.27 19.74
CA GLU A 398 14.71 15.71 19.36
C GLU A 398 14.04 16.38 18.16
N LYS A 399 14.85 16.94 17.25
CA LYS A 399 14.32 17.61 16.06
C LYS A 399 13.65 16.60 15.14
N PRO A 400 12.47 16.92 14.59
CA PRO A 400 11.89 16.14 13.51
C PRO A 400 12.82 16.06 12.30
N VAL A 401 12.90 14.89 11.67
CA VAL A 401 13.78 14.62 10.52
C VAL A 401 13.01 13.97 9.37
N PRO A 402 13.33 14.29 8.11
CA PRO A 402 12.73 13.58 6.99
C PRO A 402 13.28 12.15 6.92
N ILE A 403 12.43 11.22 6.49
CA ILE A 403 12.82 9.85 6.15
C ILE A 403 12.47 9.63 4.69
N ASN A 404 13.47 9.34 3.86
CA ASN A 404 13.26 9.03 2.45
C ASN A 404 13.55 7.55 2.20
N ILE A 405 12.77 6.93 1.33
CA ILE A 405 12.96 5.55 0.92
C ILE A 405 13.31 5.58 -0.55
N GLN A 406 14.48 5.08 -0.90
CA GLN A 406 14.96 5.01 -2.26
C GLN A 406 15.01 3.55 -2.70
N ILE A 407 14.47 3.26 -3.88
CA ILE A 407 14.66 1.99 -4.57
C ILE A 407 15.57 2.21 -5.78
N ALA A 408 16.61 1.40 -5.87
CA ALA A 408 17.48 1.29 -7.03
C ALA A 408 17.12 0.04 -7.82
N ILE A 409 16.70 0.24 -9.05
CA ILE A 409 16.34 -0.80 -10.01
C ILE A 409 17.50 -0.93 -11.01
N PRO A 410 18.25 -2.04 -11.00
CA PRO A 410 19.41 -2.17 -11.84
C PRO A 410 19.03 -2.28 -13.32
N ALA A 411 19.89 -1.75 -14.19
CA ALA A 411 19.77 -1.97 -15.62
C ALA A 411 19.83 -3.47 -15.95
N ASN A 412 18.99 -3.91 -16.89
CA ASN A 412 18.83 -5.29 -17.31
C ASN A 412 18.41 -6.24 -16.17
N ALA A 413 17.69 -5.74 -15.16
CA ALA A 413 17.08 -6.61 -14.16
C ALA A 413 16.14 -7.61 -14.84
N THR A 414 16.19 -8.87 -14.42
CA THR A 414 15.27 -9.89 -14.92
C THR A 414 13.94 -9.79 -14.17
N GLY A 415 12.84 -9.73 -14.92
CA GLY A 415 11.48 -9.67 -14.37
C GLY A 415 10.96 -8.24 -14.26
N ASP A 416 9.70 -8.15 -13.86
CA ASP A 416 9.01 -6.89 -13.66
C ASP A 416 9.22 -6.40 -12.23
N ILE A 417 9.30 -5.08 -12.07
CA ILE A 417 9.48 -4.41 -10.79
C ILE A 417 8.24 -3.59 -10.48
N ALA A 418 7.59 -3.87 -9.36
CA ALA A 418 6.47 -3.09 -8.86
C ALA A 418 6.94 -1.99 -7.89
N LEU A 419 6.26 -0.85 -7.96
CA LEU A 419 6.36 0.33 -7.12
C LEU A 419 4.94 0.66 -6.64
N ASP A 420 4.73 0.61 -5.34
CA ASP A 420 3.42 0.82 -4.73
C ASP A 420 3.61 1.74 -3.51
N ALA A 421 3.09 1.39 -2.34
CA ALA A 421 3.18 2.22 -1.16
C ALA A 421 4.37 1.93 -0.23
N VAL A 422 4.68 2.92 0.59
CA VAL A 422 5.60 2.85 1.72
C VAL A 422 4.86 3.20 3.01
N ALA A 423 5.13 2.46 4.08
CA ALA A 423 4.66 2.77 5.42
C ALA A 423 5.85 2.97 6.37
N ILE A 424 5.87 4.09 7.09
CA ILE A 424 6.84 4.38 8.15
C ILE A 424 6.07 4.32 9.46
N VAL A 425 6.27 3.23 10.21
CA VAL A 425 5.51 2.93 11.42
C VAL A 425 6.40 3.18 12.62
N ARG A 426 5.97 4.03 13.55
CA ARG A 426 6.70 4.18 14.81
C ARG A 426 6.71 2.84 15.56
N ALA A 427 7.88 2.48 16.08
CA ALA A 427 8.10 1.27 16.85
C ALA A 427 8.15 1.58 18.34
N GLU A 428 8.89 2.63 18.75
CA GLU A 428 9.14 3.02 20.14
C GLU A 428 9.12 4.54 20.33
#